data_AF-A0A2C6CNC3-F1
#
_entry.id   AF-A0A2C6CNC3-F1
#
_cell.length_a   1.000
_cell.length_b   1.000
_cell.length_c   1.000
_cell.angle_alpha   90.00
_cell.angle_beta   90.00
_cell.angle_gamma   90.00
#
_symmetry.space_group_name_H-M   'P 1'
#
loop_
_entity.id
_entity.type
_entity.pdbx_description
1 polymer ?
#
loop_
_entity_poly.entity_id
_entity_poly.type
_entity_poly.pdbx_seq_one_letter_code
_entity_poly.pdbx_strand_id
1 'polypeptide(L)' 'MSHSSSRKGARNEAYPLAQRASHVRSCLNHVANRLGMKRAELIEKVLADTGVDLNYPENESDLMRAFDYFESL' A
#
# COMPACT_ATOMS: atom_id res chain seq x y z
N MET A 1 -9.65 -5.77 -10.52
CA MET A 1 -8.57 -6.61 -9.94
C MET A 1 -8.95 -6.93 -8.50
N SER A 2 -8.85 -8.18 -8.06
CA SER A 2 -9.19 -8.56 -6.67
C SER A 2 -8.10 -8.10 -5.69
N HIS A 3 -8.46 -7.88 -4.43
CA HIS A 3 -7.49 -7.57 -3.36
C HIS A 3 -6.40 -8.64 -3.25
N SER A 4 -6.76 -9.91 -3.38
CA SER A 4 -5.80 -11.02 -3.37
C SER A 4 -4.79 -10.98 -4.51
N SER A 5 -5.20 -10.58 -5.72
CA SER A 5 -4.29 -10.43 -6.87
C SER A 5 -3.33 -9.25 -6.66
N SER A 6 -3.86 -8.11 -6.19
CA SER A 6 -3.04 -6.94 -5.84
C SER A 6 -2.06 -7.26 -4.72
N ARG A 7 -2.47 -7.99 -3.67
CA ARG A 7 -1.59 -8.41 -2.57
C ARG A 7 -0.43 -9.29 -3.07
N LYS A 8 -0.70 -10.20 -4.02
CA LYS A 8 0.36 -10.99 -4.69
C LYS A 8 1.30 -10.09 -5.50
N GLY A 9 0.76 -9.15 -6.27
CA GLY A 9 1.57 -8.22 -7.07
C GLY A 9 2.44 -7.27 -6.25
N ALA A 10 1.96 -6.83 -5.08
CA ALA A 10 2.73 -5.98 -4.16
C ALA A 10 3.99 -6.68 -3.63
N ARG A 11 3.89 -7.99 -3.36
CA ARG A 11 4.96 -8.85 -2.83
C ARG A 11 5.81 -9.52 -3.91
N ASN A 12 5.54 -9.25 -5.19
CA ASN A 12 6.29 -9.86 -6.28
C ASN A 12 7.59 -9.09 -6.53
N GLU A 13 8.71 -9.63 -6.05
CA GLU A 13 10.06 -9.06 -6.21
C GLU A 13 10.54 -9.02 -7.67
N ALA A 14 9.92 -9.79 -8.57
CA ALA A 14 10.22 -9.71 -10.00
C ALA A 14 9.62 -8.45 -10.66
N TYR A 15 8.73 -7.72 -9.98
CA TYR A 15 8.14 -6.50 -10.50
C TYR A 15 8.93 -5.26 -10.10
N PRO A 16 9.09 -4.28 -11.00
CA PRO A 16 9.67 -2.98 -10.65
C PRO A 16 8.91 -2.31 -9.49
N LEU A 17 9.62 -1.52 -8.69
CA LEU A 17 9.06 -0.80 -7.54
C LEU A 17 7.77 -0.03 -7.88
N ALA A 18 7.73 0.67 -9.02
CA ALA A 18 6.56 1.43 -9.45
C ALA A 18 5.32 0.53 -9.69
N GLN A 19 5.53 -0.66 -10.25
CA GLN A 19 4.46 -1.63 -10.47
C GLN A 19 3.97 -2.21 -9.14
N ARG A 20 4.88 -2.55 -8.23
CA ARG A 20 4.55 -2.99 -6.87
C ARG A 20 3.78 -1.92 -6.11
N ALA A 21 4.19 -0.65 -6.22
CA ALA A 21 3.51 0.49 -5.60
C ALA A 21 2.07 0.66 -6.09
N SER A 22 1.83 0.44 -7.39
CA SER A 22 0.47 0.43 -7.94
C SER A 22 -0.40 -0.66 -7.30
N HIS A 23 0.14 -1.87 -7.14
CA HIS A 23 -0.53 -2.96 -6.45
C HIS A 23 -0.80 -2.65 -4.96
N VAL A 24 0.16 -2.04 -4.26
CA VAL A 24 -0.01 -1.58 -2.87
C VAL A 24 -1.13 -0.55 -2.76
N ARG A 25 -1.19 0.45 -3.65
CA ARG A 25 -2.30 1.44 -3.66
C ARG A 25 -3.64 0.80 -3.96
N SER A 26 -3.68 -0.25 -4.79
CA SER A 26 -4.90 -1.02 -5.01
C SER A 26 -5.33 -1.76 -3.74
N CYS A 27 -4.40 -2.25 -2.93
CA CYS A 27 -4.70 -2.87 -1.64
C CYS A 27 -5.20 -1.84 -0.63
N LEU A 28 -4.55 -0.68 -0.59
CA LEU A 28 -4.94 0.45 0.26
C LEU A 28 -6.40 0.84 0.05
N ASN A 29 -6.88 0.89 -1.20
CA ASN A 29 -8.29 1.19 -1.49
C ASN A 29 -9.25 0.18 -0.85
N HIS A 30 -8.89 -1.10 -0.88
CA HIS A 30 -9.70 -2.15 -0.27
C HIS A 30 -9.75 -1.99 1.25
N VAL A 31 -8.59 -1.72 1.88
CA VAL A 31 -8.50 -1.51 3.33
C VAL A 31 -9.25 -0.25 3.75
N ALA A 32 -9.12 0.86 3.03
CA ALA A 32 -9.87 2.09 3.29
C ALA A 32 -11.38 1.83 3.28
N ASN A 33 -11.88 1.10 2.27
CA ASN A 33 -13.29 0.71 2.21
C ASN A 33 -13.69 -0.18 3.39
N ARG A 34 -12.85 -1.14 3.80
CA ARG A 34 -13.09 -2.02 4.95
C ARG A 34 -13.19 -1.23 6.26
N LEU A 35 -12.36 -0.20 6.43
CA LEU A 35 -12.31 0.66 7.61
C LEU A 35 -13.37 1.77 7.60
N GLY A 36 -14.12 1.93 6.51
CA GLY A 36 -15.04 3.06 6.35
C GLY A 36 -14.34 4.41 6.22
N MET A 37 -13.07 4.43 5.82
CA MET A 37 -12.25 5.63 5.66
C MET A 37 -12.15 6.02 4.19
N LYS A 38 -11.90 7.31 3.92
CA LYS A 38 -11.50 7.71 2.56
C LYS A 38 -10.07 7.24 2.30
N ARG A 39 -9.79 6.91 1.04
CA ARG A 39 -8.44 6.56 0.58
C ARG A 39 -7.41 7.61 1.00
N ALA A 40 -7.72 8.91 0.84
CA ALA A 40 -6.80 9.99 1.19
C ALA A 40 -6.47 10.01 2.69
N GLU A 41 -7.46 9.82 3.55
CA GLU A 41 -7.28 9.74 5.01
C GLU A 41 -6.35 8.58 5.38
N LEU A 42 -6.51 7.42 4.73
CA LEU A 42 -5.62 6.29 4.97
C LEU A 42 -4.19 6.54 4.45
N ILE A 43 -4.02 7.24 3.32
CA ILE A 43 -2.68 7.66 2.85
C ILE A 43 -2.00 8.56 3.88
N GLU A 44 -2.71 9.57 4.37
CA GLU A 44 -2.20 10.49 5.39
C GLU A 44 -1.84 9.75 6.68
N LYS A 45 -2.68 8.80 7.12
CA LYS A 45 -2.39 7.97 8.28
C LYS A 45 -1.15 7.10 8.09
N VAL A 46 -1.00 6.46 6.92
CA VAL A 46 0.20 5.67 6.61
C VAL A 46 1.45 6.55 6.63
N LEU A 47 1.39 7.73 6.01
CA LEU A 47 2.50 8.67 6.01
C LEU A 47 2.86 9.13 7.43
N ALA A 48 1.85 9.48 8.24
CA ALA A 48 2.06 9.93 9.61
C ALA A 48 2.66 8.82 10.51
N ASP A 49 2.19 7.58 10.38
CA ASP A 49 2.56 6.50 11.29
C ASP A 49 3.83 5.75 10.85
N THR A 50 4.14 5.74 9.54
CA THR A 50 5.29 5.00 8.99
C THR A 50 6.39 5.90 8.42
N GLY A 51 6.08 7.16 8.11
CA GLY A 51 6.97 8.07 7.40
C GLY A 51 7.10 7.79 5.90
N VAL A 52 6.28 6.89 5.34
CA VAL A 52 6.37 6.48 3.93
C VAL A 52 5.25 7.11 3.10
N ASP A 53 5.62 7.83 2.03
CA ASP A 53 4.67 8.28 1.02
C ASP A 53 4.40 7.17 -0.01
N LEU A 54 3.22 6.57 0.07
CA LEU A 54 2.78 5.54 -0.88
C LEU A 54 2.65 6.05 -2.32
N ASN A 55 2.55 7.35 -2.57
CA ASN A 55 2.53 7.92 -3.92
C ASN A 55 3.92 7.94 -4.57
N TYR A 56 4.97 8.06 -3.76
CA TYR A 56 6.36 8.14 -4.20
C TYR A 56 7.28 7.31 -3.29
N PRO A 57 7.13 5.97 -3.26
CA PRO A 57 8.02 5.13 -2.46
C PRO A 57 9.45 5.19 -3.01
N GLU A 58 10.41 5.43 -2.13
CA GLU A 58 11.84 5.57 -2.51
C GLU A 58 12.52 4.21 -2.70
N ASN A 59 12.11 3.20 -1.93
CA ASN A 59 12.69 1.88 -1.96
C ASN A 59 11.67 0.79 -1.57
N GLU A 60 12.07 -0.47 -1.78
CA GLU A 60 11.20 -1.62 -1.54
C GLU A 60 10.90 -1.82 -0.05
N SER A 61 11.88 -1.59 0.82
CA SER A 61 11.74 -1.75 2.27
C SER A 61 10.66 -0.82 2.83
N ASP A 62 10.67 0.44 2.40
CA ASP A 62 9.66 1.43 2.78
C ASP A 62 8.29 1.06 2.24
N LEU A 63 8.21 0.65 0.97
CA LEU A 63 6.96 0.21 0.38
C LEU A 63 6.35 -0.98 1.15
N MET A 64 7.16 -1.95 1.53
CA MET A 64 6.72 -3.13 2.28
C MET A 64 6.34 -2.80 3.72
N ARG A 65 7.10 -1.93 4.39
CA ARG A 65 6.77 -1.44 5.73
C ARG A 65 5.41 -0.74 5.76
N ALA A 66 5.16 0.15 4.81
CA ALA A 66 3.88 0.84 4.66
C ALA A 66 2.75 -0.15 4.34
N PHE A 67 3.01 -1.11 3.46
CA PHE A 67 2.06 -2.13 3.07
C PHE A 67 1.61 -3.00 4.24
N ASP A 68 2.57 -3.56 4.98
CA ASP A 68 2.28 -4.45 6.10
C ASP A 68 1.59 -3.69 7.25
N TYR A 69 1.94 -2.41 7.46
CA TYR A 69 1.26 -1.55 8.43
C TYR A 69 -0.24 -1.42 8.12
N PHE A 70 -0.63 -0.93 6.94
CA PHE A 70 -2.06 -0.67 6.71
C PHE A 70 -2.86 -1.95 6.52
N GLU A 71 -2.26 -3.04 6.03
CA GLU A 71 -2.96 -4.32 5.91
C GLU A 71 -3.34 -4.91 7.28
N SER A 72 -2.62 -4.51 8.34
CA SER A 72 -2.88 -4.90 9.72
C SER A 72 -3.96 -4.07 10.44
N LEU A 73 -4.40 -2.94 9.86
CA LEU A 73 -5.48 -2.09 10.38
C LEU A 73 -6.86 -2.69 10.08
#